data_AF-A0A1S9CQJ0-F1
#
_entry.id   AF-A0A1S9CQJ0-F1
#
_cell.length_a   1.000
_cell.length_b   1.000
_cell.length_c   1.000
_cell.angle_alpha   90.00
_cell.angle_beta   90.00
_cell.angle_gamma   90.00
#
_symmetry.space_group_name_H-M   'P 1'
#
loop_
_entity.id
_entity.type
_entity.pdbx_description
1 polymer ?
#
loop_
_entity_poly.entity_id
_entity_poly.type
_entity_poly.pdbx_seq_one_letter_code
_entity_poly.pdbx_strand_id
1 'polypeptide(L)'
;MVDKDKVILMTKLAQRDKNHMKRDREIVNHDRRYYVYINNLKTRLSILLVAVTLIGAYFLWEIEEGLNIPTSQDELMQVYVYPSVKIILVCLIVATIVSSLVHRKRYNEANARVKEYNEISKELVQLYENENGGVDDGDR
;
A
#
# COMPACT_ATOMS: atom_id res chain seq x y z
N MET A 1 -41.74 -6.08 -15.48
CA MET A 1 -40.85 -7.25 -15.29
C MET A 1 -39.51 -6.70 -14.85
N VAL A 2 -38.86 -7.27 -13.84
CA VAL A 2 -37.55 -6.77 -13.41
C VAL A 2 -36.55 -6.97 -14.55
N ASP A 3 -35.91 -5.88 -14.97
CA ASP A 3 -34.87 -5.92 -15.98
C ASP A 3 -33.67 -6.73 -15.45
N LYS A 4 -33.41 -7.86 -16.11
CA LYS A 4 -32.35 -8.80 -15.71
C LYS A 4 -30.97 -8.13 -15.71
N ASP A 5 -30.74 -7.21 -16.65
CA ASP A 5 -29.43 -6.57 -16.80
C ASP A 5 -29.15 -5.63 -15.63
N LYS A 6 -30.17 -4.92 -15.14
CA LYS A 6 -30.08 -4.10 -13.92
C LYS A 6 -29.77 -4.92 -12.69
N VAL A 7 -30.43 -6.07 -12.52
CA VAL A 7 -30.19 -6.96 -11.38
C VAL A 7 -28.77 -7.52 -11.40
N ILE A 8 -28.27 -7.90 -12.58
CA ILE A 8 -26.89 -8.38 -12.75
C ILE A 8 -25.89 -7.29 -12.37
N LEU A 9 -26.06 -6.06 -12.87
CA LEU A 9 -25.17 -4.94 -12.56
C LEU A 9 -25.20 -4.57 -11.07
N MET A 10 -26.38 -4.48 -10.46
CA MET A 10 -26.50 -4.24 -9.02
C MET A 10 -25.82 -5.32 -8.19
N THR A 11 -25.99 -6.60 -8.57
CA THR A 11 -25.37 -7.72 -7.86
C THR A 11 -23.84 -7.66 -7.94
N LYS A 12 -23.30 -7.34 -9.13
CA LYS A 12 -21.85 -7.13 -9.32
C LYS A 12 -21.31 -5.99 -8.46
N LEU A 13 -22.02 -4.85 -8.42
CA LEU A 13 -21.65 -3.70 -7.59
C LEU A 13 -21.68 -4.07 -6.10
N ALA A 14 -22.75 -4.71 -5.62
CA ALA A 14 -22.91 -5.13 -4.24
C ALA A 14 -21.81 -6.10 -3.78
N GLN A 15 -21.45 -7.06 -4.64
CA GLN A 15 -20.35 -8.00 -4.35
C GLN A 15 -19.00 -7.27 -4.24
N ARG A 16 -18.73 -6.29 -5.11
CA ARG A 16 -17.48 -5.50 -5.07
C ARG A 16 -17.41 -4.58 -3.86
N ASP A 17 -18.53 -3.97 -3.49
CA ASP A 17 -18.63 -3.09 -2.33
C ASP A 17 -18.29 -3.83 -1.04
N LYS A 18 -18.81 -5.06 -0.88
CA LYS A 18 -18.57 -5.90 0.29
C LYS A 18 -17.11 -6.37 0.41
N ASN A 19 -16.47 -6.72 -0.71
CA ASN A 19 -15.17 -7.41 -0.68
C ASN A 19 -13.96 -6.48 -0.74
N HIS A 20 -13.98 -5.46 -1.60
CA HIS A 20 -12.78 -4.70 -1.95
C HIS A 20 -12.93 -3.19 -1.85
N MET A 21 -14.13 -2.65 -2.11
CA MET A 21 -14.31 -1.22 -2.36
C MET A 21 -13.97 -0.33 -1.18
N LYS A 22 -14.25 -0.77 0.06
CA LYS A 22 -13.93 0.03 1.27
C LYS A 22 -12.44 0.35 1.35
N ARG A 23 -11.58 -0.66 1.14
CA ARG A 23 -10.12 -0.50 1.18
C ARG A 23 -9.59 0.21 -0.06
N ASP A 24 -10.12 -0.13 -1.24
CA ASP A 24 -9.65 0.46 -2.49
C ASP A 24 -9.97 1.96 -2.57
N ARG A 25 -11.14 2.38 -2.09
CA ARG A 25 -11.47 3.81 -1.98
C ARG A 25 -10.53 4.51 -1.01
N GLU A 26 -10.22 3.93 0.14
CA GLU A 26 -9.27 4.53 1.09
C GLU A 26 -7.87 4.73 0.48
N ILE A 27 -7.42 3.76 -0.33
CA ILE A 27 -6.14 3.84 -1.06
C ILE A 27 -6.18 4.92 -2.15
N VAL A 28 -7.25 4.96 -2.96
CA VAL A 28 -7.38 5.86 -4.12
C VAL A 28 -7.79 7.28 -3.73
N ASN A 29 -8.40 7.48 -2.55
CA ASN A 29 -8.80 8.79 -2.03
C ASN A 29 -7.60 9.73 -1.84
N HIS A 30 -6.40 9.18 -1.70
CA HIS A 30 -5.17 9.95 -1.67
C HIS A 30 -4.48 9.92 -3.03
N ASP A 31 -3.77 11.01 -3.34
CA ASP A 31 -2.86 11.03 -4.47
C ASP A 31 -1.85 9.87 -4.38
N ARG A 32 -1.64 9.20 -5.51
CA ARG A 32 -0.68 8.08 -5.64
C ARG A 32 0.67 8.36 -4.98
N ARG A 33 1.20 9.57 -5.18
CA ARG A 33 2.49 9.99 -4.61
C ARG A 33 2.45 10.02 -3.09
N TYR A 34 1.38 10.56 -2.51
CA TYR A 34 1.22 10.68 -1.08
C TYR A 34 1.03 9.30 -0.41
N TYR A 35 0.22 8.43 -1.01
CA TYR A 35 0.04 7.05 -0.54
C TYR A 35 1.37 6.28 -0.50
N VAL A 36 2.13 6.29 -1.61
CA VAL A 36 3.42 5.60 -1.70
C VAL A 36 4.43 6.21 -0.70
N TYR A 37 4.45 7.52 -0.54
CA TYR A 37 5.35 8.20 0.40
C TYR A 37 5.10 7.78 1.85
N ILE A 38 3.85 7.85 2.32
CA ILE A 38 3.51 7.45 3.71
C ILE A 38 3.86 5.99 3.96
N ASN A 39 3.53 5.11 3.01
CA ASN A 39 3.74 3.69 3.23
C ASN A 39 5.23 3.33 3.18
N ASN A 40 6.02 3.98 2.32
CA ASN A 40 7.48 3.88 2.35
C ASN A 40 8.07 4.38 3.68
N LEU A 41 7.55 5.48 4.23
CA LEU A 41 8.01 6.00 5.52
C LEU A 41 7.76 4.99 6.65
N LYS A 42 6.59 4.36 6.67
CA LYS A 42 6.27 3.26 7.61
C LYS A 42 7.23 2.08 7.45
N THR A 43 7.52 1.66 6.21
CA THR A 43 8.49 0.59 5.96
C THR A 43 9.90 0.96 6.45
N ARG A 44 10.36 2.19 6.20
CA ARG A 44 11.67 2.65 6.67
C ARG A 44 11.76 2.65 8.19
N LEU A 45 10.75 3.17 8.89
CA LEU A 45 10.69 3.15 10.34
C LEU A 45 10.71 1.71 10.91
N SER A 46 9.97 0.79 10.29
CA SER A 46 9.97 -0.62 10.69
C SER A 46 11.35 -1.25 10.53
N ILE A 47 12.04 -0.98 9.43
CA ILE A 47 13.39 -1.52 9.19
C ILE A 47 14.41 -0.92 10.14
N LEU A 48 14.32 0.38 10.42
CA LEU A 48 15.17 1.03 11.42
C LEU A 48 14.99 0.39 12.80
N LEU A 49 13.75 0.12 13.21
CA LEU A 49 13.47 -0.53 14.48
C LEU A 49 14.11 -1.93 14.55
N VAL A 50 13.91 -2.75 13.52
CA VAL A 50 14.53 -4.08 13.43
C VAL A 50 16.06 -4.00 13.43
N ALA A 51 16.64 -3.06 12.69
CA ALA A 51 18.08 -2.86 12.63
C ALA A 51 18.66 -2.48 13.99
N VAL A 52 18.01 -1.56 14.72
CA VAL A 52 18.42 -1.18 16.08
C VAL A 52 18.35 -2.38 17.03
N THR A 53 17.29 -3.20 16.94
CA THR A 53 17.17 -4.42 17.76
C THR A 53 18.27 -5.43 17.46
N LEU A 54 18.58 -5.66 16.18
CA LEU A 54 19.64 -6.59 15.78
C LEU A 54 21.03 -6.11 16.19
N ILE A 55 21.33 -4.82 16.01
CA ILE A 55 22.59 -4.23 16.49
C ILE A 55 22.69 -4.37 18.02
N GLY A 56 21.61 -4.06 18.74
CA GLY A 56 21.58 -4.19 20.20
C GLY A 56 21.83 -5.63 20.66
N ALA A 57 21.20 -6.61 20.01
CA ALA A 57 21.42 -8.02 20.30
C ALA A 57 22.85 -8.46 19.97
N TYR A 58 23.42 -7.99 18.85
CA TYR A 58 24.80 -8.28 18.48
C TYR A 58 25.79 -7.74 19.52
N PHE A 59 25.63 -6.50 19.99
CA PHE A 59 26.46 -5.95 21.06
C PHE A 59 26.35 -6.74 22.38
N LEU A 60 25.14 -7.19 22.74
CA LEU A 60 24.95 -7.99 23.95
C LEU A 60 25.64 -9.35 23.87
N TRP A 61 25.56 -10.01 22.72
CA TRP A 61 26.23 -11.30 22.49
C TRP A 61 27.75 -11.16 22.54
N GLU A 62 28.29 -10.12 21.91
CA GLU A 62 29.73 -9.90 21.90
C GLU A 62 30.25 -9.54 23.32
N ILE A 63 29.47 -8.80 24.13
CA ILE A 63 29.76 -8.59 25.56
C ILE A 63 29.82 -9.92 26.33
N GLU A 64 28.90 -10.84 26.05
CA GLU A 64 28.86 -12.17 26.70
C GLU A 64 30.05 -13.04 26.30
N GLU A 65 30.50 -12.99 25.04
CA GLU A 65 31.67 -13.73 24.54
C GLU A 65 33.02 -13.16 25.02
N GLY A 66 33.02 -12.12 25.85
CA GLY A 66 34.21 -11.54 26.45
C GLY A 66 34.82 -10.42 25.61
N LEU A 67 33.98 -9.53 25.09
CA LEU A 67 34.37 -8.33 24.37
C LEU A 67 35.60 -7.67 25.02
N ASN A 68 36.71 -7.65 24.30
CA ASN A 68 37.76 -6.67 24.53
C ASN A 68 37.17 -5.32 24.15
N ILE A 69 36.55 -4.64 25.12
CA ILE A 69 36.00 -3.29 24.94
C ILE A 69 37.12 -2.45 24.32
N PRO A 70 36.96 -1.97 23.08
CA PRO A 70 38.04 -1.27 22.42
C PRO A 70 38.36 -0.03 23.25
N THR A 71 39.62 0.10 23.65
CA THR A 71 40.04 1.13 24.61
C THR A 71 40.03 2.53 23.96
N SER A 72 39.87 2.59 22.63
CA SER A 72 39.85 3.80 21.81
C SER A 72 38.57 3.90 20.98
N GLN A 73 38.01 5.10 20.91
CA GLN A 73 36.77 5.39 20.16
C GLN A 73 36.90 5.08 18.66
N ASP A 74 38.10 5.25 18.08
CA ASP A 74 38.36 4.98 16.66
C ASP A 74 38.23 3.49 16.30
N GLU A 75 38.67 2.61 17.21
CA GLU A 75 38.66 1.16 17.00
C GLU A 75 37.22 0.61 17.09
N LEU A 76 36.42 1.15 18.02
CA LEU A 76 34.96 0.93 18.09
C LEU A 76 34.26 1.37 16.79
N MET A 77 34.58 2.56 16.28
CA MET A 77 33.95 3.09 15.08
C MET A 77 34.29 2.29 13.83
N GLN A 78 35.55 1.89 13.66
CA GLN A 78 35.99 1.19 12.45
C GLN A 78 35.56 -0.28 12.41
N VAL A 79 35.65 -0.99 13.54
CA VAL A 79 35.40 -2.44 13.58
C VAL A 79 33.90 -2.75 13.66
N TYR A 80 33.13 -1.96 14.41
CA TYR A 80 31.74 -2.30 14.72
C TYR A 80 30.72 -1.37 14.04
N VAL A 81 30.93 -0.06 14.10
CA VAL A 81 29.93 0.91 13.62
C VAL A 81 29.91 0.98 12.09
N TYR A 82 31.07 1.15 11.47
CA TYR A 82 31.17 1.33 10.02
C TYR A 82 30.62 0.16 9.19
N PRO A 83 30.92 -1.12 9.46
CA PRO A 83 30.33 -2.24 8.72
C PRO A 83 28.82 -2.38 8.98
N SER A 84 28.37 -2.18 10.21
CA SER A 84 26.94 -2.23 10.57
C SER A 84 26.14 -1.16 9.83
N VAL A 85 26.66 0.07 9.77
CA VAL A 85 26.03 1.19 9.05
C VAL A 85 25.96 0.90 7.54
N LYS A 86 27.01 0.32 6.94
CA LYS A 86 26.99 -0.07 5.53
C LYS A 86 25.88 -1.08 5.22
N ILE A 87 25.76 -2.12 6.04
CA ILE A 87 24.73 -3.16 5.86
C ILE A 87 23.34 -2.55 5.98
N ILE A 88 23.10 -1.69 6.97
CA ILE A 88 21.81 -1.01 7.18
C ILE A 88 21.48 -0.09 6.01
N LEU A 89 22.47 0.66 5.52
CA LEU A 89 22.30 1.56 4.39
C LEU A 89 21.87 0.78 3.13
N VAL A 90 22.54 -0.34 2.84
CA VAL A 90 22.19 -1.22 1.72
C VAL A 90 20.78 -1.78 1.89
N CYS A 91 20.44 -2.29 3.07
CA CYS A 91 19.09 -2.79 3.38
C CYS A 91 18.02 -1.72 3.20
N LEU A 92 18.27 -0.48 3.64
CA LEU A 92 17.34 0.64 3.48
C LEU A 92 17.12 1.05 2.03
N ILE A 93 18.19 1.04 1.21
CA ILE A 93 18.10 1.33 -0.22
C ILE A 93 17.24 0.26 -0.91
N VAL A 94 17.57 -1.03 -0.69
CA VAL A 94 16.85 -2.16 -1.28
C VAL A 94 15.37 -2.13 -0.87
N ALA A 95 15.10 -1.96 0.43
CA ALA A 95 13.73 -1.93 0.92
C ALA A 95 12.94 -0.72 0.42
N THR A 96 13.59 0.44 0.25
CA THR A 96 12.94 1.61 -0.35
C THR A 96 12.50 1.31 -1.78
N ILE A 97 13.35 0.68 -2.59
CA ILE A 97 13.04 0.34 -3.97
C ILE A 97 11.90 -0.68 -4.01
N VAL A 98 12.00 -1.77 -3.25
CA VAL A 98 10.99 -2.82 -3.20
C VAL A 98 9.64 -2.28 -2.71
N SER A 99 9.64 -1.53 -1.60
CA SER A 99 8.43 -0.94 -1.03
C SER A 99 7.76 0.03 -2.01
N SER A 100 8.55 0.86 -2.70
CA SER A 100 8.04 1.76 -3.74
C SER A 100 7.34 1.00 -4.86
N LEU A 101 7.95 -0.09 -5.35
CA LEU A 101 7.35 -0.91 -6.41
C LEU A 101 6.06 -1.59 -5.94
N VAL A 102 6.07 -2.19 -4.76
CA VAL A 102 4.92 -2.91 -4.19
C VAL A 102 3.75 -1.95 -3.95
N HIS A 103 3.97 -0.79 -3.32
CA HIS A 103 2.91 0.18 -3.05
C HIS A 103 2.39 0.85 -4.31
N ARG A 104 3.27 1.10 -5.29
CA ARG A 104 2.87 1.61 -6.59
C ARG A 104 1.99 0.62 -7.36
N LYS A 105 2.32 -0.67 -7.30
CA LYS A 105 1.52 -1.75 -7.89
C LYS A 105 0.16 -1.87 -7.20
N ARG A 106 0.14 -1.91 -5.87
CA ARG A 106 -1.10 -1.95 -5.07
C ARG A 106 -2.04 -0.78 -5.36
N TYR A 107 -1.49 0.44 -5.46
CA TYR A 107 -2.28 1.62 -5.81
C TYR A 107 -2.89 1.49 -7.21
N ASN A 108 -2.10 1.07 -8.20
CA ASN A 108 -2.58 0.92 -9.57
C ASN A 108 -3.70 -0.12 -9.67
N GLU A 109 -3.56 -1.25 -8.97
CA GLU A 109 -4.60 -2.28 -8.94
C GLU A 109 -5.88 -1.79 -8.26
N ALA A 110 -5.77 -1.07 -7.15
CA ALA A 110 -6.92 -0.45 -6.48
C ALA A 110 -7.60 0.58 -7.39
N ASN A 111 -6.83 1.44 -8.05
CA ASN A 111 -7.36 2.43 -8.98
C ASN A 111 -8.06 1.80 -10.18
N ALA A 112 -7.53 0.71 -10.73
CA ALA A 112 -8.17 -0.03 -11.80
C ALA A 112 -9.53 -0.60 -11.36
N ARG A 113 -9.60 -1.22 -10.17
CA ARG A 113 -10.87 -1.75 -9.61
C ARG A 113 -11.90 -0.67 -9.34
N VAL A 114 -11.48 0.49 -8.82
CA VAL A 114 -12.37 1.65 -8.60
C VAL A 114 -12.88 2.20 -9.93
N LYS A 115 -12.02 2.30 -10.94
CA LYS A 115 -12.42 2.76 -12.28
C LYS A 115 -13.47 1.82 -12.89
N GLU A 116 -13.23 0.52 -12.85
CA GLU A 116 -14.17 -0.48 -13.37
C GLU A 116 -15.51 -0.44 -12.63
N TYR A 117 -15.50 -0.25 -11.30
CA TYR A 117 -16.73 -0.06 -10.53
C TYR A 117 -17.50 1.19 -10.97
N ASN A 118 -16.82 2.29 -11.21
CA ASN A 118 -17.45 3.53 -11.68
C ASN A 118 -18.03 3.37 -13.10
N GLU A 119 -17.37 2.60 -13.97
CA GLU A 119 -17.89 2.28 -15.31
C GLU A 119 -19.19 1.48 -15.23
N ILE A 120 -19.23 0.40 -14.43
CA ILE A 120 -20.45 -0.39 -14.19
C ILE A 120 -21.57 0.47 -13.58
N SER A 121 -21.22 1.37 -12.65
CA SER A 121 -22.20 2.27 -12.03
C SER A 121 -22.78 3.26 -13.04
N LYS A 122 -21.98 3.76 -14.00
CA LYS A 122 -22.47 4.63 -15.08
C LYS A 122 -23.38 3.89 -16.03
N GLU A 123 -23.03 2.66 -16.41
CA GLU A 123 -23.86 1.79 -17.25
C GLU A 123 -25.24 1.55 -16.60
N LEU A 124 -25.26 1.26 -15.29
CA LEU A 124 -26.50 1.09 -14.55
C LEU A 124 -27.37 2.37 -14.57
N VAL A 125 -26.78 3.55 -14.39
CA VAL A 125 -27.50 4.84 -14.45
C VAL A 125 -28.07 5.08 -15.86
N GLN A 126 -27.30 4.82 -16.91
CA GLN A 126 -27.78 4.94 -18.29
C GLN A 126 -28.97 4.02 -18.59
N LEU A 127 -28.97 2.79 -18.06
CA LEU A 127 -30.13 1.89 -18.18
C LEU A 127 -31.37 2.41 -17.44
N TYR A 128 -31.21 3.20 -16.37
CA TYR A 128 -32.32 3.88 -15.71
C TYR A 128 -32.83 5.09 -16.50
N GLU A 129 -31.91 5.91 -17.03
CA GLU A 129 -32.25 7.08 -17.83
C GLU A 129 -32.95 6.69 -19.14
N ASN A 130 -32.50 5.62 -19.82
CA ASN A 130 -33.14 5.13 -21.04
C ASN A 130 -34.53 4.54 -20.80
N GLU A 131 -34.77 3.94 -19.63
CA GLU A 131 -36.10 3.44 -19.26
C GLU A 131 -37.06 4.60 -18.92
N ASN A 132 -36.58 5.62 -18.21
CA ASN A 132 -37.38 6.78 -17.82
C ASN A 132 -37.58 7.80 -18.96
N GLY A 133 -36.60 7.94 -19.87
CA GLY A 133 -36.66 8.80 -21.05
C GLY A 133 -37.57 8.26 -22.16
N GLY A 134 -38.09 7.03 -22.02
CA GLY A 134 -39.14 6.47 -22.86
C GLY A 134 -40.57 6.71 -22.36
N VAL A 135 -40.75 7.50 -21.29
CA VAL A 135 -42.07 7.74 -20.63
C VAL A 135 -42.62 9.14 -20.92
N ASP A 136 -41.91 10.01 -21.64
CA ASP A 136 -42.32 11.42 -21.89
C ASP A 136 -42.49 11.76 -23.38
N ASP A 137 -43.19 10.90 -24.15
CA ASP A 137 -43.63 11.26 -25.51
C ASP A 137 -44.90 10.49 -25.92
N GLY A 138 -45.92 10.51 -25.04
CA GLY A 138 -47.16 9.76 -25.30
C GLY A 138 -48.28 10.01 -24.31
N ASP A 139 -48.57 11.28 -23.99
CA ASP A 139 -49.92 11.83 -23.79
C ASP A 139 -49.81 13.14 -22.99
N ARG A 140 -49.89 14.27 -23.71
CA ARG A 140 -50.70 15.45 -23.38
C ARG A 140 -50.61 16.52 -24.46
#